data_AF-A0A938W787-F1
#
_entry.id   AF-A0A938W787-F1
#
_cell.length_a   1.000
_cell.length_b   1.000
_cell.length_c   1.000
_cell.angle_alpha   90.00
_cell.angle_beta   90.00
_cell.angle_gamma   90.00
#
_symmetry.space_group_name_H-M   'P 1'
#
loop_
_entity.id
_entity.type
_entity.pdbx_description
1 polymer ?
#
loop_
_entity_poly.entity_id
_entity_poly.type
_entity_poly.pdbx_seq_one_letter_code
_entity_poly.pdbx_strand_id
1 'polypeptide(L)'
;MLIFWNRPVPLECLLDRLETLRPERLYLACDGPKAHDPEQQKLVQRCRDLVKQRLHWPVQVQRRYSNHNQGCRDGVAGAISWFFEHEPEGIVLEDDVHPEPSFFPYMQELLERYRHDQRVGSISSHHFHRQPKDDTGSYRFSIYTHCWGWGSWRRAWKLYDANLSSWPAFRDQGLLSGLGDRSFQRYWSRILDATARGEIDTWDFAWTYSHWKEGLLSCVPDRCLVRNAGFGPDATHTQQESYPLPEPEPMEFPLRHPRFLRPSTRHDQLTQLHQYRHPSPLQRLHRKLERWRQV
;
A
#
# COMPACT_ATOMS: atom_id res chain seq x y z
N MET A 1 -8.82 -5.76 -7.26
CA MET A 1 -9.43 -4.42 -7.23
C MET A 1 -8.42 -3.41 -7.77
N LEU A 2 -8.91 -2.48 -8.57
CA LEU A 2 -8.20 -1.30 -9.03
C LEU A 2 -8.82 -0.06 -8.37
N ILE A 3 -8.00 0.73 -7.70
CA ILE A 3 -8.36 2.02 -7.11
C ILE A 3 -7.71 3.11 -7.97
N PHE A 4 -8.49 4.08 -8.41
CA PHE A 4 -8.01 5.12 -9.31
C PHE A 4 -8.78 6.42 -9.12
N TRP A 5 -8.21 7.54 -9.57
CA TRP A 5 -8.88 8.84 -9.42
C TRP A 5 -8.82 9.68 -10.69
N ASN A 6 -7.76 10.49 -10.85
CA ASN A 6 -7.66 11.54 -11.87
C ASN A 6 -6.36 11.48 -12.68
N ARG A 7 -5.63 10.35 -12.65
CA ARG A 7 -4.33 10.18 -13.33
C ARG A 7 -4.46 9.23 -14.53
N PRO A 8 -4.91 9.71 -15.70
CA PRO A 8 -5.19 8.85 -16.85
C PRO A 8 -3.95 8.17 -17.43
N VAL A 9 -2.79 8.83 -17.41
CA VAL A 9 -1.55 8.28 -18.01
C VAL A 9 -1.01 7.09 -17.21
N PRO A 10 -0.76 7.19 -15.88
CA PRO A 10 -0.39 6.02 -15.08
C PRO A 10 -1.43 4.89 -15.15
N LEU A 11 -2.73 5.24 -15.14
CA LEU A 11 -3.82 4.28 -15.24
C LEU A 11 -3.78 3.50 -16.56
N GLU A 12 -3.49 4.17 -17.68
CA GLU A 12 -3.36 3.53 -19.00
C GLU A 12 -2.28 2.45 -19.00
N CYS A 13 -1.09 2.77 -18.46
CA CYS A 13 0.00 1.81 -18.35
C CYS A 13 -0.37 0.58 -17.50
N LEU A 14 -1.16 0.77 -16.44
CA LEU A 14 -1.65 -0.34 -15.62
C LEU A 14 -2.68 -1.18 -16.38
N LEU A 15 -3.58 -0.55 -17.14
CA LEU A 15 -4.58 -1.25 -17.96
C LEU A 15 -3.92 -2.11 -19.05
N ASP A 16 -2.82 -1.66 -19.66
CA ASP A 16 -2.03 -2.47 -20.60
C ASP A 16 -1.56 -3.80 -19.98
N ARG A 17 -1.15 -3.77 -18.70
CA ARG A 17 -0.76 -4.98 -17.94
C ARG A 17 -1.96 -5.88 -17.66
N LEU A 18 -3.08 -5.31 -17.24
CA LEU A 18 -4.30 -6.07 -16.96
C LEU A 18 -4.88 -6.72 -18.22
N GLU A 19 -4.78 -6.07 -19.37
CA GLU A 19 -5.22 -6.61 -20.66
C GLU A 19 -4.39 -7.82 -21.10
N THR A 20 -3.11 -7.86 -20.74
CA THR A 20 -2.25 -9.04 -20.96
C THR A 20 -2.64 -10.19 -20.02
N LEU A 21 -2.97 -9.88 -18.76
CA LEU A 21 -3.36 -10.87 -17.75
C LEU A 21 -4.77 -11.43 -17.97
N ARG A 22 -5.69 -10.61 -18.49
CA ARG A 22 -7.11 -10.93 -18.69
C ARG A 22 -7.79 -11.52 -17.43
N PRO A 23 -7.81 -10.80 -16.29
CA PRO A 23 -8.48 -11.29 -15.09
C PRO A 23 -9.97 -11.53 -15.34
N GLU A 24 -10.51 -12.60 -14.76
CA GLU A 24 -11.92 -12.98 -14.89
C GLU A 24 -12.86 -12.02 -14.14
N ARG A 25 -12.38 -11.43 -13.04
CA ARG A 25 -13.14 -10.54 -12.17
C ARG A 25 -12.34 -9.29 -11.85
N LEU A 26 -12.95 -8.12 -12.03
CA LEU A 26 -12.33 -6.83 -11.78
C LEU A 26 -13.27 -5.93 -10.98
N TYR A 27 -12.76 -5.41 -9.87
CA TYR A 27 -13.43 -4.44 -9.03
C TYR A 27 -12.80 -3.08 -9.27
N LEU A 28 -13.60 -2.10 -9.68
CA LEU A 28 -13.18 -0.76 -10.06
C LEU A 28 -13.70 0.24 -9.03
N ALA A 29 -12.81 0.84 -8.24
CA ALA A 29 -13.14 1.91 -7.32
C ALA A 29 -12.57 3.23 -7.84
N CYS A 30 -13.43 4.19 -8.12
CA CYS A 30 -13.03 5.52 -8.59
C CYS A 30 -13.58 6.60 -7.67
N ASP A 31 -12.69 7.39 -7.07
CA ASP A 31 -13.14 8.52 -6.27
C ASP A 31 -13.72 9.64 -7.15
N GLY A 32 -14.47 10.55 -6.54
CA GLY A 32 -15.06 11.70 -7.23
C GLY A 32 -14.11 12.89 -7.31
N PRO A 33 -14.44 13.89 -8.15
CA PRO A 33 -13.71 15.15 -8.16
C PRO A 33 -13.97 15.95 -6.86
N LYS A 34 -13.04 16.83 -6.52
CA LYS A 34 -13.19 17.87 -5.51
C LYS A 34 -14.22 18.88 -5.98
N ALA A 35 -14.92 19.51 -5.03
CA ALA A 35 -15.92 20.51 -5.35
C ALA A 35 -15.31 21.68 -6.12
N HIS A 36 -16.05 22.17 -7.13
CA HIS A 36 -15.69 23.34 -7.93
C HIS A 36 -14.37 23.24 -8.70
N ASP A 37 -13.95 22.03 -9.10
CA ASP A 37 -12.75 21.80 -9.93
C ASP A 37 -13.13 21.15 -11.29
N PRO A 38 -13.45 21.95 -12.32
CA PRO A 38 -13.87 21.44 -13.63
C PRO A 38 -12.77 20.66 -14.36
N GLU A 39 -11.50 21.01 -14.18
CA GLU A 39 -10.39 20.31 -14.84
C GLU A 39 -10.20 18.93 -14.22
N GLN A 40 -10.27 18.83 -12.89
CA GLN A 40 -10.26 17.54 -12.23
C GLN A 40 -11.48 16.69 -12.57
N GLN A 41 -12.66 17.30 -12.72
CA GLN A 41 -13.85 16.59 -13.20
C GLN A 41 -13.62 15.96 -14.58
N LYS A 42 -12.98 16.68 -15.51
CA LYS A 42 -12.58 16.14 -16.82
C LYS A 42 -11.60 14.98 -16.68
N LEU A 43 -10.60 15.09 -15.81
CA LEU A 43 -9.60 14.04 -15.59
C LEU A 43 -10.21 12.77 -14.98
N VAL A 44 -11.09 12.89 -13.99
CA VAL A 44 -11.82 11.77 -13.39
C VAL A 44 -12.70 11.09 -14.44
N GLN A 45 -13.44 11.87 -15.23
CA GLN A 45 -14.27 11.34 -16.30
C GLN A 45 -13.42 10.60 -17.35
N ARG A 46 -12.28 11.18 -17.76
CA ARG A 46 -11.33 10.54 -18.66
C ARG A 46 -10.82 9.20 -18.13
N CYS A 47 -10.51 9.10 -16.84
CA CYS A 47 -10.09 7.83 -16.23
C CYS A 47 -11.21 6.77 -16.28
N ARG A 48 -12.45 7.16 -15.97
CA ARG A 48 -13.61 6.26 -16.04
C ARG A 48 -13.88 5.77 -17.46
N ASP A 49 -13.77 6.67 -18.44
CA ASP A 49 -13.95 6.34 -19.86
C ASP A 49 -12.82 5.45 -20.37
N LEU A 50 -11.57 5.72 -19.98
CA LEU A 50 -10.42 4.89 -20.33
C LEU A 50 -10.62 3.44 -19.85
N VAL A 51 -10.99 3.23 -18.59
CA VAL A 51 -11.26 1.87 -18.08
C VAL A 51 -12.43 1.23 -18.85
N LYS A 52 -13.49 1.96 -19.16
CA LYS A 52 -14.60 1.42 -19.97
C LYS A 52 -14.14 1.00 -21.37
N GLN A 53 -13.26 1.77 -21.98
CA GLN A 53 -12.74 1.51 -23.31
C GLN A 53 -11.80 0.31 -23.32
N ARG A 54 -10.86 0.18 -22.39
CA ARG A 54 -9.80 -0.84 -22.44
C ARG A 54 -10.23 -2.27 -22.05
N LEU A 55 -11.38 -2.44 -21.40
CA LEU A 55 -11.85 -3.76 -20.95
C LEU A 55 -12.59 -4.51 -22.08
N HIS A 56 -11.83 -5.15 -22.97
CA HIS A 56 -12.35 -5.84 -24.17
C HIS A 56 -12.44 -7.37 -24.08
N TRP A 57 -11.94 -7.98 -23.01
CA TRP A 57 -12.04 -9.44 -22.80
C TRP A 57 -13.27 -9.80 -21.96
N PRO A 58 -13.72 -11.07 -21.92
CA PRO A 58 -14.80 -11.50 -21.05
C PRO A 58 -14.41 -11.34 -19.57
N VAL A 59 -14.76 -10.19 -18.97
CA VAL A 59 -14.47 -9.84 -17.57
C VAL A 59 -15.74 -9.45 -16.83
N GLN A 60 -15.91 -10.00 -15.63
CA GLN A 60 -16.96 -9.57 -14.71
C GLN A 60 -16.50 -8.31 -13.99
N VAL A 61 -17.21 -7.21 -14.18
CA VAL A 61 -16.81 -5.91 -13.63
C VAL A 61 -17.82 -5.41 -12.61
N GLN A 62 -17.35 -5.11 -11.41
CA GLN A 62 -18.09 -4.36 -10.41
C GLN A 62 -17.51 -2.97 -10.25
N ARG A 63 -18.36 -1.96 -10.10
CA ARG A 63 -17.96 -0.54 -10.08
C ARG A 63 -18.48 0.15 -8.82
N ARG A 64 -17.59 0.86 -8.14
CA ARG A 64 -17.89 1.77 -7.05
C ARG A 64 -17.32 3.14 -7.40
N TYR A 65 -18.14 4.02 -7.98
CA TYR A 65 -17.74 5.36 -8.38
C TYR A 65 -18.39 6.40 -7.47
N SER A 66 -17.60 7.29 -6.89
CA SER A 66 -18.11 8.39 -6.08
C SER A 66 -18.38 9.64 -6.93
N ASN A 67 -19.41 10.41 -6.57
CA ASN A 67 -19.69 11.70 -7.21
C ASN A 67 -18.91 12.87 -6.58
N HIS A 68 -18.32 12.67 -5.40
CA HIS A 68 -17.51 13.64 -4.66
C HIS A 68 -16.22 12.98 -4.17
N ASN A 69 -15.15 13.76 -4.02
CA ASN A 69 -13.90 13.27 -3.45
C ASN A 69 -14.10 12.89 -1.97
N GLN A 70 -13.76 11.65 -1.62
CA GLN A 70 -13.88 11.10 -0.26
C GLN A 70 -12.56 11.18 0.53
N GLY A 71 -11.48 11.64 -0.11
CA GLY A 71 -10.16 11.67 0.49
C GLY A 71 -9.49 10.29 0.53
N CYS A 72 -8.22 10.26 0.93
CA CYS A 72 -7.43 9.03 0.88
C CYS A 72 -7.87 8.04 1.96
N ARG A 73 -8.05 8.48 3.20
CA ARG A 73 -8.42 7.63 4.33
C ARG A 73 -9.75 6.91 4.09
N ASP A 74 -10.81 7.67 3.87
CA ASP A 74 -12.17 7.11 3.79
C ASP A 74 -12.48 6.53 2.41
N GLY A 75 -12.02 7.19 1.34
CA GLY A 75 -12.21 6.73 -0.03
C GLY A 75 -11.54 5.38 -0.28
N VAL A 76 -10.25 5.26 0.06
CA VAL A 76 -9.48 4.03 -0.18
C VAL A 76 -9.90 2.91 0.78
N ALA A 77 -9.97 3.18 2.09
CA ALA A 77 -10.40 2.16 3.05
C ALA A 77 -11.82 1.68 2.78
N GLY A 78 -12.71 2.59 2.40
CA GLY A 78 -14.07 2.26 1.97
C GLY A 78 -14.06 1.33 0.77
N ALA A 79 -13.29 1.65 -0.28
CA ALA A 79 -13.17 0.81 -1.47
C ALA A 79 -12.66 -0.60 -1.13
N ILE A 80 -11.65 -0.72 -0.28
CA ILE A 80 -11.11 -2.02 0.17
C ILE A 80 -12.16 -2.80 0.97
N SER A 81 -12.89 -2.15 1.87
CA SER A 81 -13.99 -2.79 2.63
C SER A 81 -15.06 -3.32 1.69
N TRP A 82 -15.51 -2.51 0.73
CA TRP A 82 -16.47 -2.94 -0.28
C TRP A 82 -15.95 -4.13 -1.11
N PHE A 83 -14.69 -4.12 -1.50
CA PHE A 83 -14.09 -5.26 -2.21
C PHE A 83 -14.15 -6.54 -1.38
N PHE A 84 -13.75 -6.48 -0.11
CA PHE A 84 -13.77 -7.65 0.77
C PHE A 84 -15.16 -8.03 1.29
N GLU A 85 -16.20 -7.22 1.13
CA GLU A 85 -17.59 -7.68 1.30
C GLU A 85 -17.97 -8.73 0.25
N HIS A 86 -17.43 -8.59 -0.97
CA HIS A 86 -17.75 -9.44 -2.11
C HIS A 86 -16.77 -10.59 -2.28
N GLU A 87 -15.47 -10.36 -2.06
CA GLU A 87 -14.42 -11.38 -2.23
C GLU A 87 -13.83 -11.89 -0.91
N PRO A 88 -13.51 -13.19 -0.80
CA PRO A 88 -12.83 -13.72 0.39
C PRO A 88 -11.36 -13.30 0.44
N GLU A 89 -10.75 -13.03 -0.71
CA GLU A 89 -9.34 -12.67 -0.86
C GLU A 89 -9.10 -11.99 -2.20
N GLY A 90 -7.97 -11.28 -2.33
CA GLY A 90 -7.55 -10.78 -3.63
C GLY A 90 -6.51 -9.66 -3.56
N ILE A 91 -6.23 -9.12 -4.74
CA ILE A 91 -5.17 -8.14 -5.00
C ILE A 91 -5.75 -6.74 -5.10
N VAL A 92 -5.07 -5.75 -4.53
CA VAL A 92 -5.39 -4.32 -4.59
C VAL A 92 -4.24 -3.59 -5.30
N LEU A 93 -4.58 -2.85 -6.35
CA LEU A 93 -3.66 -2.02 -7.14
C LEU A 93 -4.21 -0.60 -7.23
N GLU A 94 -3.33 0.40 -7.13
CA GLU A 94 -3.64 1.81 -7.36
C GLU A 94 -3.23 2.22 -8.79
N ASP A 95 -3.78 3.32 -9.31
CA ASP A 95 -3.55 3.77 -10.69
C ASP A 95 -2.08 4.05 -11.05
N ASP A 96 -1.24 4.31 -10.05
CA ASP A 96 0.18 4.58 -10.19
C ASP A 96 1.09 3.40 -9.82
N VAL A 97 0.53 2.21 -9.60
CA VAL A 97 1.29 1.00 -9.28
C VAL A 97 1.40 0.11 -10.51
N HIS A 98 2.60 -0.05 -11.04
CA HIS A 98 2.88 -0.84 -12.25
C HIS A 98 3.59 -2.15 -11.88
N PRO A 99 2.88 -3.28 -11.81
CA PRO A 99 3.49 -4.58 -11.53
C PRO A 99 4.32 -5.09 -12.72
N GLU A 100 5.46 -5.72 -12.45
CA GLU A 100 6.10 -6.61 -13.43
C GLU A 100 5.39 -7.98 -13.48
N PRO A 101 5.62 -8.79 -14.53
CA PRO A 101 4.84 -10.01 -14.75
C PRO A 101 4.82 -11.02 -13.59
N SER A 102 5.91 -11.13 -12.81
CA SER A 102 6.01 -12.08 -11.69
C SER A 102 5.17 -11.71 -10.46
N PHE A 103 4.71 -10.47 -10.35
CA PHE A 103 3.84 -10.01 -9.28
C PHE A 103 2.57 -10.87 -9.11
N PHE A 104 1.89 -11.18 -10.22
CA PHE A 104 0.62 -11.91 -10.18
C PHE A 104 0.76 -13.36 -9.72
N PRO A 105 1.67 -14.19 -10.26
CA PRO A 105 1.88 -15.54 -9.73
C PRO A 105 2.38 -15.53 -8.29
N TYR A 106 3.21 -14.55 -7.89
CA TYR A 106 3.62 -14.37 -6.50
C TYR A 106 2.42 -14.13 -5.57
N MET A 107 1.53 -13.20 -5.94
CA MET A 107 0.32 -12.92 -5.17
C MET A 107 -0.61 -14.14 -5.12
N GLN A 108 -0.84 -14.80 -6.24
CA GLN A 108 -1.72 -15.96 -6.32
C GLN A 108 -1.24 -17.12 -5.43
N GLU A 109 0.05 -17.46 -5.51
CA GLU A 109 0.64 -18.54 -4.73
C GLU A 109 0.54 -18.25 -3.22
N LEU A 110 0.82 -17.01 -2.80
CA LEU A 110 0.76 -16.65 -1.38
C LEU A 110 -0.67 -16.47 -0.85
N LEU A 111 -1.60 -15.99 -1.68
CA LEU A 111 -3.03 -15.91 -1.33
C LEU A 111 -3.59 -17.30 -1.04
N GLU A 112 -3.30 -18.28 -1.91
CA GLU A 112 -3.68 -19.68 -1.71
C GLU A 112 -3.01 -20.27 -0.47
N ARG A 113 -1.67 -20.14 -0.38
CA ARG A 113 -0.87 -20.75 0.70
C ARG A 113 -1.33 -20.32 2.10
N TYR A 114 -1.61 -19.03 2.28
CA TYR A 114 -1.95 -18.47 3.58
C TYR A 114 -3.45 -18.26 3.77
N ARG A 115 -4.32 -18.73 2.86
CA ARG A 115 -5.79 -18.53 2.92
C ARG A 115 -6.40 -18.75 4.30
N HIS A 116 -5.95 -19.78 5.02
CA HIS A 116 -6.47 -20.15 6.34
C HIS A 116 -5.55 -19.81 7.51
N ASP A 117 -4.35 -19.27 7.25
CA ASP A 117 -3.39 -18.92 8.30
C ASP A 117 -3.72 -17.54 8.89
N GLN A 118 -4.25 -17.53 10.12
CA GLN A 118 -4.65 -16.31 10.81
C GLN A 118 -3.47 -15.42 11.25
N ARG A 119 -2.23 -15.89 11.09
CA ARG A 119 -1.03 -15.12 11.45
C ARG A 119 -0.58 -14.18 10.32
N VAL A 120 -1.09 -14.37 9.10
CA VAL A 120 -0.70 -13.58 7.92
C VAL A 120 -1.85 -12.65 7.50
N GLY A 121 -1.59 -11.35 7.63
CA GLY A 121 -2.58 -10.31 7.36
C GLY A 121 -2.54 -9.76 5.94
N SER A 122 -1.35 -9.67 5.34
CA SER A 122 -1.18 -9.14 3.99
C SER A 122 0.01 -9.73 3.24
N ILE A 123 0.02 -9.50 1.93
CA ILE A 123 1.13 -9.77 1.03
C ILE A 123 1.49 -8.45 0.36
N SER A 124 2.67 -7.93 0.65
CA SER A 124 3.24 -6.77 -0.02
C SER A 124 3.99 -7.18 -1.28
N SER A 125 4.26 -6.22 -2.17
CA SER A 125 5.02 -6.46 -3.41
C SER A 125 6.35 -5.71 -3.50
N HIS A 126 6.69 -4.87 -2.53
CA HIS A 126 7.94 -4.12 -2.56
C HIS A 126 8.56 -4.01 -1.17
N HIS A 127 9.80 -3.52 -1.16
CA HIS A 127 10.50 -3.09 0.03
C HIS A 127 11.38 -1.87 -0.30
N PHE A 128 11.84 -1.16 0.72
CA PHE A 128 12.40 0.19 0.58
C PHE A 128 13.91 0.30 0.65
N HIS A 129 14.65 -0.80 0.55
CA HIS A 129 16.09 -0.84 0.80
C HIS A 129 16.80 -1.70 -0.24
N ARG A 130 17.90 -1.20 -0.81
CA ARG A 130 18.73 -1.90 -1.81
C ARG A 130 19.69 -2.95 -1.21
N GLN A 131 19.36 -3.49 -0.05
CA GLN A 131 20.25 -4.43 0.65
C GLN A 131 20.17 -5.83 0.01
N PRO A 132 21.24 -6.65 0.13
CA PRO A 132 21.33 -7.92 -0.56
C PRO A 132 20.19 -8.86 -0.19
N LYS A 133 19.79 -9.68 -1.18
CA LYS A 133 18.79 -10.74 -1.06
C LYS A 133 19.16 -11.60 0.15
N ASP A 134 18.18 -11.79 1.05
CA ASP A 134 18.33 -12.77 2.12
C ASP A 134 18.13 -14.15 1.48
N ASP A 135 19.13 -15.03 1.54
CA ASP A 135 19.13 -16.28 0.77
C ASP A 135 18.17 -17.34 1.36
N THR A 136 17.33 -16.94 2.32
CA THR A 136 16.48 -17.82 3.11
C THR A 136 15.08 -18.03 2.54
N GLY A 137 14.66 -17.25 1.53
CA GLY A 137 13.38 -17.42 0.83
C GLY A 137 13.12 -16.38 -0.26
N SER A 138 12.14 -16.63 -1.13
CA SER A 138 11.67 -15.66 -2.15
C SER A 138 10.90 -14.48 -1.54
N TYR A 139 10.52 -14.59 -0.27
CA TYR A 139 9.92 -13.53 0.54
C TYR A 139 10.29 -13.76 2.01
N ARG A 140 9.98 -12.78 2.85
CA ARG A 140 10.15 -12.79 4.30
C ARG A 140 8.87 -12.30 4.97
N PHE A 141 8.76 -12.51 6.27
CA PHE A 141 7.72 -11.85 7.05
C PHE A 141 8.23 -10.54 7.64
N SER A 142 7.34 -9.57 7.76
CA SER A 142 7.61 -8.25 8.33
C SER A 142 6.45 -7.83 9.24
N ILE A 143 6.76 -7.01 10.24
CA ILE A 143 5.74 -6.29 11.01
C ILE A 143 5.16 -5.09 10.23
N TYR A 144 5.78 -4.68 9.12
CA TYR A 144 5.30 -3.56 8.31
C TYR A 144 4.39 -4.04 7.19
N THR A 145 3.37 -3.24 6.91
CA THR A 145 2.55 -3.38 5.71
C THR A 145 3.01 -2.38 4.66
N HIS A 146 3.32 -2.87 3.47
CA HIS A 146 3.63 -2.03 2.32
C HIS A 146 2.50 -2.11 1.31
N CYS A 147 1.96 -0.96 0.89
CA CYS A 147 0.65 -0.82 0.26
C CYS A 147 0.66 -0.62 -1.26
N TRP A 148 1.81 -0.35 -1.89
CA TRP A 148 1.88 -0.34 -3.35
C TRP A 148 1.79 -1.76 -3.86
N GLY A 149 0.65 -2.11 -4.47
CA GLY A 149 0.37 -3.44 -5.01
C GLY A 149 0.44 -4.52 -3.93
N TRP A 150 -0.71 -4.93 -3.40
CA TRP A 150 -0.74 -5.85 -2.28
C TRP A 150 -1.92 -6.82 -2.36
N GLY A 151 -1.83 -7.92 -1.64
CA GLY A 151 -2.90 -8.90 -1.50
C GLY A 151 -3.31 -9.07 -0.04
N SER A 152 -4.57 -9.40 0.20
CA SER A 152 -5.06 -9.75 1.53
C SER A 152 -6.34 -10.58 1.44
N TRP A 153 -6.91 -10.87 2.60
CA TRP A 153 -8.10 -11.67 2.80
C TRP A 153 -9.12 -10.87 3.59
N ARG A 154 -10.40 -11.10 3.31
CA ARG A 154 -11.53 -10.58 4.09
C ARG A 154 -11.36 -10.85 5.58
N ARG A 155 -10.87 -12.04 5.95
CA ARG A 155 -10.62 -12.41 7.36
C ARG A 155 -9.66 -11.44 8.06
N ALA A 156 -8.64 -10.95 7.37
CA ALA A 156 -7.66 -10.02 7.92
C ALA A 156 -8.19 -8.59 7.87
N TRP A 157 -8.79 -8.19 6.73
CA TRP A 157 -9.33 -6.84 6.58
C TRP A 157 -10.45 -6.51 7.57
N LYS A 158 -11.22 -7.51 8.02
CA LYS A 158 -12.21 -7.34 9.12
C LYS A 158 -11.62 -6.81 10.43
N LEU A 159 -10.30 -6.93 10.63
CA LEU A 159 -9.60 -6.44 11.82
C LEU A 159 -9.16 -4.97 11.69
N TYR A 160 -9.29 -4.39 10.49
CA TYR A 160 -8.96 -3.01 10.20
C TYR A 160 -9.75 -2.06 11.09
N ASP A 161 -9.04 -1.24 11.85
CA ASP A 161 -9.62 -0.21 12.72
C ASP A 161 -9.18 1.16 12.23
N ALA A 162 -10.01 1.76 11.39
CA ALA A 162 -9.80 3.08 10.82
C ALA A 162 -9.65 4.17 11.89
N ASN A 163 -10.28 4.01 13.06
CA ASN A 163 -10.33 5.01 14.11
C ASN A 163 -9.24 4.85 15.16
N LEU A 164 -8.44 3.78 15.07
CA LEU A 164 -7.43 3.42 16.06
C LEU A 164 -8.06 3.41 17.48
N SER A 165 -9.25 2.84 17.61
CA SER A 165 -10.06 2.86 18.84
C SER A 165 -9.31 2.29 20.06
N SER A 166 -8.48 1.27 19.86
CA SER A 166 -7.65 0.65 20.90
C SER A 166 -6.28 1.31 21.10
N TRP A 167 -5.91 2.30 20.29
CA TRP A 167 -4.57 2.90 20.33
C TRP A 167 -4.21 3.53 21.68
N PRO A 168 -5.09 4.30 22.37
CA PRO A 168 -4.76 4.86 23.67
C PRO A 168 -4.35 3.79 24.69
N ALA A 169 -5.14 2.71 24.80
CA ALA A 169 -4.83 1.60 25.71
C ALA A 169 -3.54 0.87 25.30
N PHE A 170 -3.34 0.64 24.00
CA PHE A 170 -2.13 -0.01 23.48
C PHE A 170 -0.86 0.81 23.78
N ARG A 171 -0.94 2.13 23.61
CA ARG A 171 0.13 3.08 23.92
C ARG A 171 0.43 3.13 25.41
N ASP A 172 -0.60 3.26 26.24
CA ASP A 172 -0.46 3.48 27.69
C ASP A 172 0.04 2.21 28.41
N GLN A 173 -0.22 1.03 27.85
CA GLN A 173 0.37 -0.25 28.27
C GLN A 173 1.83 -0.44 27.78
N GLY A 174 2.37 0.48 26.97
CA GLY A 174 3.74 0.42 26.48
C GLY A 174 4.00 -0.69 25.45
N LEU A 175 2.96 -1.19 24.76
CA LEU A 175 3.07 -2.37 23.89
C LEU A 175 3.96 -2.15 22.65
N LEU A 176 4.17 -0.90 22.22
CA LEU A 176 5.16 -0.60 21.17
C LEU A 176 6.59 -1.04 21.53
N SER A 177 6.91 -1.18 22.82
CA SER A 177 8.23 -1.65 23.26
C SER A 177 8.55 -3.09 22.84
N GLY A 178 7.52 -3.90 22.57
CA GLY A 178 7.69 -5.25 22.01
C GLY A 178 8.01 -5.27 20.51
N LEU A 179 7.84 -4.14 19.81
CA LEU A 179 8.02 -4.05 18.35
C LEU A 179 9.33 -3.37 17.94
N GLY A 180 9.84 -2.46 18.77
CA GLY A 180 11.05 -1.73 18.43
C GLY A 180 11.62 -0.87 19.56
N ASP A 181 12.77 -0.28 19.26
CA ASP A 181 13.53 0.55 20.19
C ASP A 181 12.83 1.89 20.52
N ARG A 182 13.49 2.73 21.32
CA ARG A 182 12.95 4.04 21.71
C ARG A 182 12.73 4.98 20.51
N SER A 183 13.49 4.83 19.43
CA SER A 183 13.35 5.64 18.22
C SER A 183 12.08 5.23 17.47
N PHE A 184 11.87 3.92 17.29
CA PHE A 184 10.63 3.34 16.77
C PHE A 184 9.42 3.81 17.57
N GLN A 185 9.45 3.65 18.90
CA GLN A 185 8.34 4.03 19.78
C GLN A 185 8.00 5.52 19.65
N ARG A 186 9.00 6.40 19.65
CA ARG A 186 8.79 7.85 19.53
C ARG A 186 8.16 8.23 18.18
N TYR A 187 8.68 7.66 17.09
CA TYR A 187 8.15 7.95 15.76
C TYR A 187 6.70 7.49 15.64
N TRP A 188 6.44 6.22 15.99
CA TRP A 188 5.14 5.61 15.78
C TRP A 188 4.09 6.10 16.75
N SER A 189 4.42 6.40 18.01
CA SER A 189 3.46 7.05 18.92
C SER A 189 2.97 8.38 18.34
N ARG A 190 3.89 9.21 17.81
CA ARG A 190 3.52 10.49 17.20
C ARG A 190 2.66 10.31 15.95
N ILE A 191 3.01 9.37 15.07
CA ILE A 191 2.24 9.10 13.85
C ILE A 191 0.85 8.60 14.20
N LEU A 192 0.73 7.59 15.07
CA LEU A 192 -0.56 7.01 15.45
C LEU A 192 -1.43 7.99 16.26
N ASP A 193 -0.83 8.83 17.12
CA ASP A 193 -1.54 9.91 17.79
C ASP A 193 -2.11 10.92 16.77
N ALA A 194 -1.34 11.30 15.74
CA ALA A 194 -1.81 12.21 14.69
C ALA A 194 -2.89 11.57 13.80
N THR A 195 -2.73 10.29 13.43
CA THR A 195 -3.74 9.53 12.69
C THR A 195 -5.04 9.39 13.49
N ALA A 196 -4.96 9.08 14.79
CA ALA A 196 -6.13 8.98 15.67
C ALA A 196 -6.88 10.31 15.81
N ARG A 197 -6.16 11.45 15.79
CA ARG A 197 -6.75 12.80 15.76
C ARG A 197 -7.28 13.22 14.37
N GLY A 198 -7.08 12.41 13.34
CA GLY A 198 -7.50 12.73 11.97
C GLY A 198 -6.62 13.79 11.28
N GLU A 199 -5.42 14.05 11.78
CA GLU A 199 -4.48 15.02 11.20
C GLU A 199 -3.76 14.49 9.96
N ILE A 200 -3.81 13.17 9.75
CA ILE A 200 -3.22 12.48 8.60
C ILE A 200 -4.33 11.78 7.82
N ASP A 201 -4.58 12.24 6.59
CA ASP A 201 -5.52 11.63 5.65
C ASP A 201 -4.84 10.46 4.91
N THR A 202 -4.72 9.31 5.59
CA THR A 202 -4.26 8.06 4.99
C THR A 202 -4.89 6.86 5.70
N TRP A 203 -4.99 5.73 4.99
CA TRP A 203 -5.54 4.48 5.51
C TRP A 203 -4.46 3.50 6.03
N ASP A 204 -3.23 3.62 5.52
CA ASP A 204 -2.16 2.62 5.66
C ASP A 204 -1.53 2.56 7.07
N PHE A 205 -1.44 3.69 7.78
CA PHE A 205 -1.01 3.69 9.18
C PHE A 205 -1.98 2.96 10.10
N ALA A 206 -3.29 3.13 9.88
CA ALA A 206 -4.31 2.38 10.62
C ALA A 206 -4.21 0.87 10.31
N TRP A 207 -3.84 0.51 9.08
CA TRP A 207 -3.65 -0.89 8.69
C TRP A 207 -2.40 -1.52 9.31
N THR A 208 -1.30 -0.76 9.35
CA THR A 208 -0.07 -1.14 10.05
C THR A 208 -0.34 -1.35 11.54
N TYR A 209 -1.06 -0.42 12.18
CA TYR A 209 -1.46 -0.57 13.59
C TYR A 209 -2.36 -1.79 13.81
N SER A 210 -3.29 -2.05 12.89
CA SER A 210 -4.16 -3.21 12.96
C SER A 210 -3.38 -4.52 12.89
N HIS A 211 -2.28 -4.57 12.13
CA HIS A 211 -1.38 -5.72 12.16
C HIS A 211 -0.74 -5.90 13.53
N TRP A 212 -0.24 -4.81 14.12
CA TRP A 212 0.46 -4.88 15.40
C TRP A 212 -0.43 -5.28 16.56
N LYS A 213 -1.64 -4.71 16.65
CA LYS A 213 -2.56 -5.04 17.74
C LYS A 213 -3.01 -6.51 17.69
N GLU A 214 -3.13 -7.08 16.48
CA GLU A 214 -3.58 -8.46 16.25
C GLU A 214 -2.44 -9.47 16.10
N GLY A 215 -1.17 -9.01 16.12
CA GLY A 215 0.00 -9.87 15.93
C GLY A 215 0.13 -10.45 14.50
N LEU A 216 -0.44 -9.79 13.49
CA LEU A 216 -0.36 -10.20 12.09
C LEU A 216 0.99 -9.85 11.47
N LEU A 217 1.44 -10.69 10.55
CA LEU A 217 2.62 -10.43 9.72
C LEU A 217 2.23 -10.18 8.25
N SER A 218 3.06 -9.42 7.54
CA SER A 218 2.99 -9.25 6.10
C SER A 218 4.08 -10.05 5.40
N CYS A 219 3.74 -10.73 4.31
CA CYS A 219 4.74 -11.28 3.37
C CYS A 219 5.36 -10.14 2.57
N VAL A 220 6.68 -10.05 2.52
CA VAL A 220 7.44 -9.03 1.78
C VAL A 220 8.43 -9.73 0.85
N PRO A 221 8.41 -9.48 -0.47
CA PRO A 221 9.28 -10.18 -1.41
C PRO A 221 10.75 -9.82 -1.22
N ASP A 222 11.63 -10.73 -1.65
CA ASP A 222 13.09 -10.56 -1.64
C ASP A 222 13.58 -9.48 -2.63
N ARG A 223 12.73 -9.10 -3.59
CA ARG A 223 12.94 -8.10 -4.63
C ARG A 223 11.71 -7.20 -4.76
N CYS A 224 11.85 -6.05 -5.41
CA CYS A 224 10.71 -5.19 -5.71
C CYS A 224 9.92 -5.78 -6.89
N LEU A 225 8.61 -5.90 -6.74
CA LEU A 225 7.67 -6.46 -7.73
C LEU A 225 6.63 -5.43 -8.22
N VAL A 226 6.90 -4.14 -8.01
CA VAL A 226 6.09 -3.04 -8.56
C VAL A 226 6.95 -1.81 -8.73
N ARG A 227 6.64 -1.01 -9.74
CA ARG A 227 7.12 0.37 -9.82
C ARG A 227 6.00 1.30 -9.40
N ASN A 228 6.29 2.26 -8.53
CA ASN A 228 5.35 3.33 -8.22
C ASN A 228 5.67 4.55 -9.10
N ALA A 229 4.73 4.93 -9.96
CA ALA A 229 4.79 6.07 -10.88
C ALA A 229 4.13 7.34 -10.32
N GLY A 230 3.76 7.34 -9.03
CA GLY A 230 3.10 8.41 -8.30
C GLY A 230 4.04 9.45 -7.71
N PHE A 231 5.19 9.70 -8.36
CA PHE A 231 6.13 10.76 -7.97
C PHE A 231 6.10 11.87 -9.02
N GLY A 232 6.13 13.12 -8.58
CA GLY A 232 6.13 14.28 -9.47
C GLY A 232 5.03 15.30 -9.17
N PRO A 233 4.86 16.32 -10.04
CA PRO A 233 3.96 17.45 -9.78
C PRO A 233 2.48 17.02 -9.64
N ASP A 234 2.09 15.91 -10.26
CA ASP A 234 0.71 15.40 -10.25
C ASP A 234 0.40 14.43 -9.08
N ALA A 235 1.37 14.23 -8.16
CA ALA A 235 1.20 13.33 -7.02
C ALA A 235 0.47 14.01 -5.84
N THR A 236 -0.43 13.27 -5.19
CA THR A 236 -1.22 13.79 -4.06
C THR A 236 -0.39 13.96 -2.78
N HIS A 237 0.59 13.08 -2.52
CA HIS A 237 1.37 13.08 -1.28
C HIS A 237 2.91 13.17 -1.48
N THR A 238 3.40 13.03 -2.72
CA THR A 238 4.81 12.78 -3.05
C THR A 238 5.32 13.73 -4.14
N GLN A 239 5.20 15.04 -3.89
CA GLN A 239 5.58 16.12 -4.83
C GLN A 239 7.09 16.43 -4.90
N GLN A 240 7.96 15.74 -4.15
CA GLN A 240 9.43 15.90 -4.22
C GLN A 240 10.09 14.71 -4.92
N GLU A 241 11.24 14.94 -5.57
CA GLU A 241 12.03 13.92 -6.30
C GLU A 241 12.41 12.71 -5.44
N SER A 242 12.41 11.55 -6.11
CA SER A 242 12.23 10.20 -5.55
C SER A 242 13.15 9.86 -4.37
N TYR A 243 12.60 9.14 -3.39
CA TYR A 243 13.42 8.14 -2.69
C TYR A 243 13.94 7.15 -3.75
N PRO A 244 15.23 6.77 -3.74
CA PRO A 244 15.75 5.80 -4.70
C PRO A 244 15.18 4.41 -4.38
N LEU A 245 13.96 4.15 -4.85
CA LEU A 245 13.32 2.86 -4.74
C LEU A 245 14.08 1.84 -5.59
N PRO A 246 14.00 0.54 -5.25
CA PRO A 246 14.48 -0.49 -6.15
C PRO A 246 13.54 -0.56 -7.37
N GLU A 247 14.12 -0.66 -8.56
CA GLU A 247 13.36 -0.97 -9.77
C GLU A 247 12.76 -2.39 -9.68
N PRO A 248 11.65 -2.68 -10.36
CA PRO A 248 11.07 -4.01 -10.37
C PRO A 248 12.03 -5.05 -10.97
N GLU A 249 12.16 -6.20 -10.33
CA GLU A 249 12.95 -7.33 -10.81
C GLU A 249 12.07 -8.58 -10.94
N PRO A 250 12.18 -9.36 -12.04
CA PRO A 250 11.45 -10.62 -12.17
C PRO A 250 11.76 -11.58 -11.01
N MET A 251 10.75 -12.26 -10.48
CA MET A 251 10.89 -13.31 -9.48
C MET A 251 10.99 -14.70 -10.13
N GLU A 252 11.85 -15.55 -9.55
CA GLU A 252 12.00 -16.94 -9.94
C GLU A 252 10.99 -17.84 -9.22
N PHE A 253 10.49 -18.85 -9.94
CA PHE A 253 9.53 -19.84 -9.45
C PHE A 253 10.10 -21.27 -9.61
N PRO A 254 9.72 -22.23 -8.74
CA PRO A 254 8.76 -22.11 -7.63
C PRO A 254 9.29 -21.24 -6.48
N LEU A 255 8.39 -20.63 -5.69
CA LEU A 255 8.82 -19.79 -4.57
C LEU A 255 9.53 -20.62 -3.49
N ARG A 256 10.63 -20.10 -2.97
CA ARG A 256 11.28 -20.62 -1.77
C ARG A 256 10.58 -20.06 -0.55
N HIS A 257 9.76 -20.86 0.11
CA HIS A 257 9.03 -20.40 1.30
C HIS A 257 9.92 -20.39 2.56
N PRO A 258 9.85 -19.33 3.40
CA PRO A 258 10.51 -19.31 4.69
C PRO A 258 10.09 -20.50 5.57
N ARG A 259 11.07 -21.12 6.23
CA ARG A 259 10.83 -22.25 7.15
C ARG A 259 10.04 -21.85 8.39
N PHE A 260 10.19 -20.60 8.84
CA PHE A 260 9.60 -20.10 10.06
C PHE A 260 8.77 -18.85 9.78
N LEU A 261 7.56 -18.82 10.36
CA LEU A 261 6.70 -17.64 10.35
C LEU A 261 7.16 -16.71 11.48
N ARG A 262 8.20 -15.91 11.19
CA ARG A 262 8.76 -14.92 12.11
C ARG A 262 9.18 -13.68 11.33
N PRO A 263 8.96 -12.47 11.88
CA PRO A 263 9.39 -11.26 11.23
C PRO A 263 10.91 -11.21 11.12
N SER A 264 11.40 -10.64 10.03
CA SER A 264 12.82 -10.43 9.80
C SER A 264 13.28 -9.15 10.50
N THR A 265 13.77 -9.26 11.73
CA THR A 265 14.25 -8.11 12.53
C THR A 265 15.25 -7.22 11.78
N ARG A 266 16.20 -7.81 11.03
CA ARG A 266 17.20 -7.04 10.25
C ARG A 266 16.52 -6.13 9.22
N HIS A 267 15.61 -6.67 8.42
CA HIS A 267 14.93 -5.92 7.37
C HIS A 267 13.89 -4.94 7.92
N ASP A 268 13.23 -5.28 9.02
CA ASP A 268 12.32 -4.35 9.71
C ASP A 268 13.09 -3.14 10.28
N GLN A 269 14.30 -3.35 10.81
CA GLN A 269 15.17 -2.25 11.24
C GLN A 269 15.62 -1.37 10.06
N LEU A 270 15.93 -1.97 8.90
CA LEU A 270 16.26 -1.22 7.69
C LEU A 270 15.07 -0.39 7.21
N THR A 271 13.88 -0.98 7.15
CA THR A 271 12.64 -0.26 6.81
C THR A 271 12.40 0.89 7.78
N GLN A 272 12.54 0.68 9.09
CA GLN A 272 12.43 1.73 10.10
C GLN A 272 13.43 2.87 9.87
N LEU A 273 14.69 2.54 9.57
CA LEU A 273 15.76 3.51 9.35
C LEU A 273 15.57 4.33 8.07
N HIS A 274 15.07 3.71 7.00
CA HIS A 274 14.96 4.34 5.69
C HIS A 274 13.63 5.07 5.48
N GLN A 275 12.53 4.56 6.01
CA GLN A 275 11.19 5.12 5.80
C GLN A 275 10.64 5.86 7.01
N TYR A 276 10.79 5.28 8.20
CA TYR A 276 10.02 5.68 9.38
C TYR A 276 10.88 6.39 10.43
N ARG A 277 11.81 7.25 9.98
CA ARG A 277 12.64 8.06 10.88
C ARG A 277 12.23 9.52 10.90
N HIS A 278 12.48 10.19 12.02
CA HIS A 278 12.45 11.63 12.04
C HIS A 278 13.55 12.21 11.14
N PRO A 279 13.25 13.23 10.32
CA PRO A 279 14.29 13.96 9.62
C PRO A 279 15.25 14.58 10.65
N SER A 280 16.55 14.43 10.42
CA SER A 280 17.58 15.00 11.29
C SER A 280 17.41 16.52 11.40
N PRO A 281 17.94 17.18 12.46
CA PRO A 281 17.94 18.64 12.55
C PRO A 281 18.51 19.31 11.28
N LEU A 282 19.55 18.73 10.69
CA LEU A 282 20.15 19.18 9.43
C LEU A 282 19.21 18.99 8.24
N GLN A 283 18.50 17.87 8.14
CA GLN A 283 17.49 17.65 7.10
C GLN A 283 16.30 18.59 7.25
N ARG A 284 15.90 18.92 8.49
CA ARG A 284 14.86 19.92 8.76
C ARG A 284 15.32 21.33 8.35
N LEU A 285 16.56 21.69 8.66
CA LEU A 285 17.16 22.97 8.26
C LEU A 285 17.28 23.06 6.74
N HIS A 286 17.74 22.01 6.08
CA HIS A 286 17.87 21.94 4.62
C HIS A 286 16.51 22.08 3.93
N ARG A 287 15.48 21.31 4.35
CA ARG A 287 14.11 21.44 3.84
C ARG A 287 13.52 22.83 4.10
N LYS A 288 13.88 23.47 5.22
CA LYS A 288 13.47 24.84 5.53
C LYS A 288 14.15 25.84 4.59
N LEU A 289 15.44 25.68 4.30
CA LEU A 289 16.19 26.52 3.36
C LEU A 289 15.71 26.35 1.91
N GLU A 290 15.33 25.14 1.49
CA GLU A 290 14.76 24.89 0.16
C GLU A 290 13.40 25.56 -0.02
N ARG A 291 12.52 25.53 1.00
CA ARG A 291 11.24 26.25 0.97
C ARG A 291 11.40 27.77 0.88
N TRP A 292 12.46 28.33 1.46
CA TRP A 292 12.78 29.76 1.37
C TRP A 292 13.36 30.18 0.02
N ARG A 293 13.83 29.23 -0.81
CA ARG A 293 14.33 29.50 -2.18
C ARG A 293 13.23 29.43 -3.25
N GLN A 294 12.03 28.98 -2.87
CA GLN A 294 10.87 28.84 -3.76
C GLN A 294 9.79 29.93 -3.50
N VAL A 295 10.06 30.89 -2.61
CA VAL A 295 9.28 32.12 -2.36
C VAL A 295 10.13 33.31 -2.81
#